data_AF-A0A1Y3CH37-F1
#
_entry.id   AF-A0A1Y3CH37-F1
#
_cell.length_a   1.000
_cell.length_b   1.000
_cell.length_c   1.000
_cell.angle_alpha   90.00
_cell.angle_beta   90.00
_cell.angle_gamma   90.00
#
_symmetry.space_group_name_H-M   'P 1'
#
loop_
_entity.id
_entity.type
_entity.pdbx_description
1 polymer ?
#
loop_
_entity_poly.entity_id
_entity_poly.type
_entity_poly.pdbx_seq_one_letter_code
_entity_poly.pdbx_strand_id
1 'polypeptide(L)'
;MSGRPKTGFVTKLKTIIWYEHVAERVLNENTQNNVRPHQTELDSRLASKNKLDNFFGENGSKIWTKFSIGQVSPVTKIKIVEKKLPNSSIYFVHPIWEILSKTYVSEADLYKFYENLNSSTQKIIRKKNIEEVVIDFDANFEKEFENILDLYSFLLFITYQSKFNLHIQNLEYSYLALLQYSSLIIDLIGSTGYYLIKLIELHFQLEPNSRLNKMGADFDFHLKQINLYNIVQNAFKTNPQRYTLLKNYFDDFRNEFYKYQLKLASIEDFYTKNSEKI
;
A
#
# COMPACT_ATOMS: atom_id res chain seq x y z
N MET A 1 -34.16 -2.23 -1.76
CA MET A 1 -33.17 -2.75 -0.80
C MET A 1 -31.82 -2.11 -1.13
N SER A 2 -31.34 -1.16 -0.32
CA SER A 2 -30.05 -0.51 -0.54
C SER A 2 -28.93 -1.50 -0.21
N GLY A 3 -28.32 -2.09 -1.24
CA GLY A 3 -27.19 -3.01 -1.10
C GLY A 3 -26.02 -2.32 -0.40
N ARG A 4 -25.41 -3.02 0.57
CA ARG A 4 -24.22 -2.54 1.29
C ARG A 4 -23.11 -2.23 0.26
N PRO A 5 -22.35 -1.12 0.39
CA PRO A 5 -21.17 -0.91 -0.45
C PRO A 5 -20.20 -2.08 -0.22
N LYS A 6 -19.78 -2.76 -1.29
CA LYS A 6 -18.75 -3.80 -1.20
C LYS A 6 -17.45 -3.12 -0.74
N THR A 7 -16.92 -3.55 0.40
CA THR A 7 -15.60 -3.09 0.86
C THR A 7 -14.52 -3.77 0.03
N GLY A 8 -13.84 -2.98 -0.83
CA GLY A 8 -12.76 -3.47 -1.68
C GLY A 8 -11.51 -3.87 -0.90
N PHE A 9 -10.59 -4.59 -1.56
CA PHE A 9 -9.33 -5.05 -0.97
C PHE A 9 -8.54 -3.91 -0.30
N VAL A 10 -8.37 -2.77 -0.98
CA VAL A 10 -7.63 -1.62 -0.45
C VAL A 10 -8.21 -1.13 0.87
N THR A 11 -9.54 -1.03 0.99
CA THR A 11 -10.21 -0.62 2.24
C THR A 11 -9.91 -1.60 3.37
N LYS A 12 -9.93 -2.91 3.08
CA LYS A 12 -9.63 -3.95 4.07
C LYS A 12 -8.18 -3.92 4.50
N LEU A 13 -7.25 -3.77 3.55
CA LEU A 13 -5.81 -3.65 3.82
C LEU A 13 -5.51 -2.45 4.72
N LYS A 14 -6.02 -1.25 4.38
CA LYS A 14 -5.88 -0.04 5.21
C LYS A 14 -6.38 -0.26 6.63
N THR A 15 -7.53 -0.93 6.75
CA THR A 15 -8.13 -1.24 8.04
C THR A 15 -7.22 -2.18 8.85
N ILE A 16 -6.70 -3.26 8.26
CA ILE A 16 -5.83 -4.21 8.97
C ILE A 16 -4.50 -3.56 9.35
N ILE A 17 -3.86 -2.80 8.46
CA ILE A 17 -2.63 -2.05 8.76
C ILE A 17 -2.83 -1.19 9.99
N TRP A 18 -3.93 -0.44 10.07
CA TRP A 18 -4.19 0.37 11.24
C TRP A 18 -4.44 -0.47 12.50
N TYR A 19 -5.25 -1.52 12.40
CA TYR A 19 -5.58 -2.36 13.55
C TYR A 19 -4.37 -3.07 14.13
N GLU A 20 -3.49 -3.55 13.28
CA GLU A 20 -2.29 -4.24 13.72
C GLU A 20 -1.26 -3.24 14.18
N HIS A 21 -0.93 -2.27 13.35
CA HIS A 21 0.22 -1.43 13.62
C HIS A 21 -0.09 -0.35 14.65
N VAL A 22 -1.24 0.32 14.54
CA VAL A 22 -1.56 1.45 15.41
C VAL A 22 -2.13 0.94 16.74
N ALA A 23 -3.05 -0.03 16.75
CA ALA A 23 -3.61 -0.50 18.01
C ALA A 23 -2.60 -1.29 18.87
N GLU A 24 -1.70 -2.06 18.26
CA GLU A 24 -0.63 -2.77 19.00
C GLU A 24 0.39 -1.79 19.57
N ARG A 25 0.80 -0.77 18.81
CA ARG A 25 1.70 0.27 19.32
C ARG A 25 1.09 1.07 20.47
N VAL A 26 -0.19 1.45 20.38
CA VAL A 26 -0.88 2.12 21.50
C VAL A 26 -0.96 1.21 22.72
N LEU A 27 -1.22 -0.09 22.53
CA LEU A 27 -1.22 -1.06 23.63
C LEU A 27 0.16 -1.15 24.30
N ASN A 28 1.23 -1.23 23.50
CA ASN A 28 2.60 -1.32 23.99
C ASN A 28 3.01 -0.06 24.75
N GLU A 29 2.73 1.13 24.21
CA GLU A 29 2.99 2.40 24.89
C GLU A 29 2.17 2.56 26.17
N ASN A 30 0.90 2.15 26.17
CA ASN A 30 0.09 2.16 27.39
C ASN A 30 0.70 1.25 28.46
N THR A 31 1.13 0.05 28.07
CA THR A 31 1.79 -0.91 28.97
C THR A 31 3.09 -0.34 29.52
N GLN A 32 3.93 0.26 28.66
CA GLN A 32 5.19 0.91 29.07
C GLN A 32 4.97 2.08 30.02
N ASN A 33 3.90 2.86 29.82
CA ASN A 33 3.56 4.01 30.66
C ASN A 33 2.69 3.65 31.88
N ASN A 34 2.53 2.36 32.20
CA ASN A 34 1.65 1.87 33.27
C ASN A 34 0.19 2.37 33.18
N VAL A 35 -0.27 2.67 31.97
CA VAL A 35 -1.66 3.03 31.68
C VAL A 35 -2.43 1.76 31.35
N ARG A 36 -3.54 1.51 32.05
CA ARG A 36 -4.38 0.33 31.77
C ARG A 36 -4.94 0.41 30.34
N PRO A 37 -4.71 -0.62 29.50
CA PRO A 37 -5.21 -0.62 28.13
C PRO A 37 -6.74 -0.60 28.05
N HIS A 38 -7.27 0.08 27.04
CA HIS A 38 -8.71 0.05 26.75
C HIS A 38 -9.10 -1.31 26.12
N GLN A 39 -10.35 -1.75 26.32
CA GLN A 39 -10.85 -3.02 25.76
C GLN A 39 -10.64 -3.15 24.25
N THR A 40 -10.66 -2.03 23.51
CA THR A 40 -10.43 -1.97 22.06
C THR A 40 -8.98 -2.30 21.68
N GLU A 41 -8.01 -1.89 22.49
CA GLU A 41 -6.58 -2.19 22.28
C GLU A 41 -6.32 -3.68 22.57
N LEU A 42 -6.94 -4.20 23.63
CA LEU A 42 -6.92 -5.63 23.97
C LEU A 42 -7.61 -6.49 22.91
N ASP A 43 -8.76 -6.06 22.40
CA ASP A 43 -9.50 -6.76 21.35
C ASP A 43 -8.75 -6.77 20.01
N SER A 44 -7.99 -5.72 19.71
CA SER A 44 -7.16 -5.64 18.49
C SER A 44 -6.03 -6.67 18.52
N ARG A 45 -5.35 -6.82 19.68
CA ARG A 45 -4.34 -7.86 19.90
C ARG A 45 -4.93 -9.28 19.80
N LEU A 46 -6.16 -9.48 20.24
CA LEU A 46 -6.83 -10.78 20.34
C LEU A 46 -7.71 -11.14 19.12
N ALA A 47 -7.65 -10.35 18.04
CA ALA A 47 -8.54 -10.50 16.90
C ALA A 47 -8.27 -11.81 16.11
N SER A 48 -9.06 -12.85 16.42
CA SER A 48 -9.22 -14.10 15.65
C SER A 48 -10.25 -13.94 14.51
N LYS A 49 -10.34 -14.93 13.59
CA LYS A 49 -11.23 -14.94 12.40
C LYS A 49 -12.66 -14.51 12.69
N ASN A 50 -13.28 -15.05 13.73
CA ASN A 50 -14.68 -14.74 14.04
C ASN A 50 -14.85 -13.28 14.49
N LYS A 51 -13.84 -12.68 15.14
CA LYS A 51 -13.86 -11.25 15.49
C LYS A 51 -13.55 -10.38 14.28
N LEU A 52 -12.64 -10.76 13.38
CA LEU A 52 -12.36 -10.02 12.14
C LEU A 52 -13.55 -10.07 11.15
N ASP A 53 -14.17 -11.23 10.95
CA ASP A 53 -15.35 -11.38 10.08
C ASP A 53 -16.58 -10.69 10.67
N ASN A 54 -16.79 -10.74 12.00
CA ASN A 54 -17.81 -9.90 12.66
C ASN A 54 -17.45 -8.41 12.63
N PHE A 55 -16.16 -8.06 12.67
CA PHE A 55 -15.68 -6.68 12.60
C PHE A 55 -15.82 -6.08 11.19
N PHE A 56 -15.57 -6.87 10.15
CA PHE A 56 -15.87 -6.54 8.75
C PHE A 56 -17.37 -6.63 8.43
N GLY A 57 -18.14 -7.42 9.20
CA GLY A 57 -19.57 -7.70 9.01
C GLY A 57 -20.53 -6.77 9.78
N GLU A 58 -20.11 -6.18 10.90
CA GLU A 58 -20.92 -5.32 11.77
C GLU A 58 -20.35 -3.90 11.95
N ASN A 59 -21.12 -3.05 12.64
CA ASN A 59 -20.98 -1.60 12.83
C ASN A 59 -19.57 -1.05 13.16
N GLY A 60 -18.61 -1.87 13.58
CA GLY A 60 -17.19 -1.48 13.69
C GLY A 60 -16.64 -0.99 12.35
N SER A 61 -16.79 -1.78 11.28
CA SER A 61 -16.48 -1.36 9.92
C SER A 61 -17.22 -0.07 9.53
N LYS A 62 -18.47 0.16 9.94
CA LYS A 62 -19.20 1.39 9.58
C LYS A 62 -18.63 2.64 10.23
N ILE A 63 -18.18 2.55 11.48
CA ILE A 63 -17.54 3.68 12.18
C ILE A 63 -16.24 4.05 11.44
N TRP A 64 -15.44 3.05 11.05
CA TRP A 64 -14.17 3.26 10.35
C TRP A 64 -14.30 3.62 8.87
N THR A 65 -15.28 3.05 8.17
CA THR A 65 -15.62 3.48 6.81
C THR A 65 -16.13 4.92 6.87
N LYS A 66 -17.05 5.28 7.77
CA LYS A 66 -17.49 6.68 7.96
C LYS A 66 -16.32 7.63 8.27
N PHE A 67 -15.28 7.17 8.99
CA PHE A 67 -14.03 7.91 9.19
C PHE A 67 -13.21 8.06 7.90
N SER A 68 -13.05 7.00 7.09
CA SER A 68 -12.31 7.06 5.82
C SER A 68 -12.98 7.92 4.74
N ILE A 69 -14.29 8.14 4.82
CA ILE A 69 -15.07 9.04 3.94
C ILE A 69 -15.35 10.41 4.59
N GLY A 70 -14.75 10.73 5.74
CA GLY A 70 -14.86 12.04 6.38
C GLY A 70 -16.24 12.40 6.96
N GLN A 71 -17.16 11.42 7.08
CA GLN A 71 -18.55 11.68 7.48
C GLN A 71 -18.75 11.85 8.99
N VAL A 72 -17.79 11.48 9.83
CA VAL A 72 -17.84 11.70 11.28
C VAL A 72 -16.44 12.04 11.75
N SER A 73 -16.27 13.13 12.48
CA SER A 73 -14.96 13.47 13.06
C SER A 73 -14.69 12.55 14.27
N PRO A 74 -13.52 11.89 14.36
CA PRO A 74 -13.19 11.02 15.48
C PRO A 74 -12.69 11.89 16.64
N VAL A 75 -13.61 12.52 17.37
CA VAL A 75 -13.24 13.67 18.22
C VAL A 75 -12.33 13.28 19.41
N THR A 76 -12.34 12.03 19.88
CA THR A 76 -11.66 11.69 21.15
C THR A 76 -10.65 10.55 21.03
N LYS A 77 -11.05 9.37 20.55
CA LYS A 77 -10.15 8.20 20.56
C LYS A 77 -9.01 8.31 19.54
N ILE A 78 -9.26 8.83 18.34
CA ILE A 78 -8.20 9.01 17.34
C ILE A 78 -7.28 10.15 17.73
N LYS A 79 -7.78 11.27 18.27
CA LYS A 79 -6.89 12.32 18.82
C LYS A 79 -5.95 11.79 19.92
N ILE A 80 -6.44 10.87 20.77
CA ILE A 80 -5.60 10.22 21.78
C ILE A 80 -4.52 9.35 21.11
N VAL A 81 -4.89 8.60 20.07
CA VAL A 81 -3.97 7.75 19.31
C VAL A 81 -2.95 8.59 18.53
N GLU A 82 -3.35 9.66 17.85
CA GLU A 82 -2.47 10.60 17.14
C GLU A 82 -1.50 11.31 18.09
N LYS A 83 -1.96 11.63 19.31
CA LYS A 83 -1.11 12.22 20.35
C LYS A 83 -0.06 11.25 20.87
N LYS A 84 -0.40 9.96 20.97
CA LYS A 84 0.50 8.90 21.46
C LYS A 84 1.46 8.42 20.37
N LEU A 85 0.90 8.18 19.18
CA LEU A 85 1.57 7.77 17.96
C LEU A 85 1.40 8.85 16.89
N PRO A 86 2.35 9.80 16.82
CA PRO A 86 2.42 10.75 15.73
C PRO A 86 2.34 10.03 14.38
N ASN A 87 1.66 10.65 13.41
CA ASN A 87 1.53 10.15 12.03
C ASN A 87 0.67 8.89 11.83
N SER A 88 0.01 8.36 12.87
CA SER A 88 -0.87 7.19 12.76
C SER A 88 -2.10 7.41 11.84
N SER A 89 -2.60 8.64 11.74
CA SER A 89 -3.71 8.97 10.83
C SER A 89 -3.30 9.05 9.37
N ILE A 90 -2.01 9.24 9.08
CA ILE A 90 -1.50 9.29 7.70
C ILE A 90 -1.87 8.01 6.96
N TYR A 91 -1.78 6.83 7.59
CA TYR A 91 -2.16 5.56 6.99
C TYR A 91 -3.63 5.47 6.54
N PHE A 92 -4.52 6.34 7.01
CA PHE A 92 -5.91 6.38 6.55
C PHE A 92 -6.16 7.40 5.45
N VAL A 93 -5.62 8.61 5.60
CA VAL A 93 -5.97 9.74 4.73
C VAL A 93 -4.95 9.99 3.63
N HIS A 94 -3.86 9.20 3.58
CA HIS A 94 -2.80 9.43 2.60
C HIS A 94 -3.34 9.36 1.15
N PRO A 95 -2.98 10.30 0.26
CA PRO A 95 -3.41 10.31 -1.15
C PRO A 95 -3.07 9.03 -1.93
N ILE A 96 -2.01 8.31 -1.52
CA ILE A 96 -1.54 7.09 -2.21
C ILE A 96 -2.64 6.05 -2.38
N TRP A 97 -3.55 5.97 -1.42
CA TRP A 97 -4.63 4.99 -1.41
C TRP A 97 -5.63 5.18 -2.56
N GLU A 98 -5.80 6.41 -3.06
CA GLU A 98 -6.62 6.67 -4.22
C GLU A 98 -6.03 5.99 -5.45
N ILE A 99 -4.74 6.21 -5.70
CA ILE A 99 -4.06 5.57 -6.84
C ILE A 99 -4.03 4.05 -6.69
N LEU A 100 -3.67 3.53 -5.51
CA LEU A 100 -3.60 2.09 -5.26
C LEU A 100 -4.96 1.38 -5.39
N SER A 101 -6.07 2.11 -5.32
CA SER A 101 -7.41 1.55 -5.52
C SER A 101 -7.82 1.43 -6.98
N LYS A 102 -7.08 2.06 -7.90
CA LYS A 102 -7.41 2.10 -9.32
C LYS A 102 -6.78 0.91 -10.06
N THR A 103 -7.55 0.24 -10.89
CA THR A 103 -7.03 -0.74 -11.87
C THR A 103 -6.41 -0.06 -13.10
N TYR A 104 -6.68 1.23 -13.28
CA TYR A 104 -6.14 2.08 -14.34
C TYR A 104 -5.95 3.51 -13.85
N VAL A 105 -4.78 4.08 -14.18
CA VAL A 105 -4.38 5.41 -13.75
C VAL A 105 -4.08 6.23 -15.01
N SER A 106 -4.81 7.33 -15.18
CA SER A 106 -4.56 8.31 -16.24
C SER A 106 -3.56 9.39 -15.78
N GLU A 107 -3.05 10.18 -16.73
CA GLU A 107 -2.24 11.37 -16.41
C GLU A 107 -3.00 12.36 -15.51
N ALA A 108 -4.31 12.51 -15.72
CA ALA A 108 -5.16 13.37 -14.90
C ALA A 108 -5.28 12.85 -13.46
N ASP A 109 -5.35 11.52 -13.28
CA ASP A 109 -5.32 10.91 -11.95
C ASP A 109 -3.97 11.13 -11.28
N LEU A 110 -2.87 10.99 -12.02
CA LEU A 110 -1.51 11.22 -11.53
C LEU A 110 -1.30 12.68 -11.10
N TYR A 111 -1.82 13.63 -11.88
CA TYR A 111 -1.75 15.06 -11.56
C TYR A 111 -2.51 15.39 -10.27
N LYS A 112 -3.76 14.93 -10.14
CA LYS A 112 -4.55 15.09 -8.91
C LYS A 112 -3.86 14.45 -7.70
N PHE A 113 -3.29 13.27 -7.89
CA PHE A 113 -2.53 12.60 -6.84
C PHE A 113 -1.36 13.48 -6.38
N TYR A 114 -0.57 14.02 -7.31
CA TYR A 114 0.53 14.92 -7.01
C TYR A 114 0.12 16.17 -6.26
N GLU A 115 -0.96 16.84 -6.69
CA GLU A 115 -1.48 18.05 -6.04
C GLU A 115 -1.87 17.80 -4.57
N ASN A 116 -2.35 16.60 -4.27
CA ASN A 116 -2.76 16.21 -2.92
C ASN A 116 -1.59 15.78 -2.01
N LEU A 117 -0.38 15.58 -2.53
CA LEU A 117 0.80 15.24 -1.72
C LEU A 117 1.25 16.44 -0.86
N ASN A 118 1.95 16.15 0.24
CA ASN A 118 2.51 17.22 1.06
C ASN A 118 3.61 18.01 0.32
N SER A 119 3.87 19.23 0.79
CA SER A 119 4.81 20.14 0.12
C SER A 119 6.25 19.62 0.07
N SER A 120 6.66 18.78 1.02
CA SER A 120 7.99 18.17 1.05
C SER A 120 8.14 17.15 -0.08
N THR A 121 7.22 16.19 -0.17
CA THR A 121 7.19 15.17 -1.22
C THR A 121 7.10 15.81 -2.61
N GLN A 122 6.25 16.83 -2.78
CA GLN A 122 6.15 17.56 -4.04
C GLN A 122 7.47 18.22 -4.46
N LYS A 123 8.24 18.77 -3.51
CA LYS A 123 9.57 19.36 -3.78
C LYS A 123 10.58 18.29 -4.17
N ILE A 124 10.55 17.12 -3.55
CA ILE A 124 11.45 16.01 -3.87
C ILE A 124 11.19 15.51 -5.29
N ILE A 125 9.91 15.29 -5.64
CA ILE A 125 9.50 14.89 -7.00
C ILE A 125 10.04 15.86 -8.07
N ARG A 126 10.06 17.16 -7.79
CA ARG A 126 10.58 18.18 -8.73
C ARG A 126 12.11 18.21 -8.85
N LYS A 127 12.82 17.69 -7.86
CA LYS A 127 14.28 17.89 -7.71
C LYS A 127 15.10 16.65 -7.99
N LYS A 128 14.56 15.46 -7.69
CA LYS A 128 15.32 14.21 -7.74
C LYS A 128 14.91 13.34 -8.90
N ASN A 129 15.92 12.73 -9.51
CA ASN A 129 15.73 11.62 -10.43
C ASN A 129 15.65 10.30 -9.67
N ILE A 130 14.97 9.30 -10.23
CA ILE A 130 14.85 7.98 -9.60
C ILE A 130 16.21 7.29 -9.42
N GLU A 131 17.13 7.49 -10.36
CA GLU A 131 18.47 6.92 -10.30
C GLU A 131 19.25 7.40 -9.06
N GLU A 132 19.10 8.67 -8.68
CA GLU A 132 19.73 9.24 -7.47
C GLU A 132 19.20 8.58 -6.20
N VAL A 133 17.92 8.20 -6.19
CA VAL A 133 17.30 7.47 -5.06
C VAL A 133 17.81 6.03 -5.00
N VAL A 134 18.12 5.43 -6.15
CA VAL A 134 18.71 4.08 -6.24
C VAL A 134 20.21 4.08 -5.89
N ILE A 135 20.92 5.17 -6.07
CA ILE A 135 22.35 5.22 -5.78
C ILE A 135 22.62 5.55 -4.29
N ASP A 136 21.73 6.28 -3.62
CA ASP A 136 21.90 6.76 -2.24
C ASP A 136 20.83 6.22 -1.25
N PHE A 137 20.60 4.90 -1.33
CA PHE A 137 19.44 4.21 -0.73
C PHE A 137 19.28 4.34 0.80
N ASP A 138 20.36 4.28 1.58
CA ASP A 138 20.30 4.22 3.06
C ASP A 138 20.57 5.57 3.76
N ALA A 139 21.25 6.53 3.11
CA ALA A 139 21.77 7.70 3.83
C ALA A 139 20.74 8.83 4.09
N ASN A 140 19.60 8.80 3.37
CA ASN A 140 18.71 9.97 3.25
C ASN A 140 17.20 9.72 3.47
N PHE A 141 16.73 8.47 3.65
CA PHE A 141 15.29 8.18 3.81
C PHE A 141 14.63 9.01 4.93
N GLU A 142 15.16 8.92 6.16
CA GLU A 142 14.58 9.60 7.33
C GLU A 142 14.73 11.12 7.28
N LYS A 143 15.59 11.64 6.40
CA LYS A 143 15.83 13.08 6.24
C LYS A 143 14.88 13.73 5.23
N GLU A 144 14.32 12.94 4.31
CA GLU A 144 13.61 13.46 3.14
C GLU A 144 12.10 13.23 3.21
N PHE A 145 11.66 12.10 3.75
CA PHE A 145 10.24 11.73 3.80
C PHE A 145 9.70 11.81 5.22
N GLU A 146 8.53 12.44 5.40
CA GLU A 146 7.91 12.58 6.72
C GLU A 146 7.37 11.23 7.23
N ASN A 147 7.00 10.34 6.29
CA ASN A 147 6.56 8.99 6.58
C ASN A 147 6.78 8.04 5.39
N ILE A 148 6.62 6.74 5.65
CA ILE A 148 6.85 5.69 4.66
C ILE A 148 5.93 5.81 3.44
N LEU A 149 4.67 6.25 3.59
CA LEU A 149 3.75 6.40 2.45
C LEU A 149 4.14 7.55 1.53
N ASP A 150 4.84 8.58 2.04
CA ASP A 150 5.39 9.66 1.19
C ASP A 150 6.47 9.13 0.25
N LEU A 151 7.34 8.25 0.75
CA LEU A 151 8.36 7.57 -0.07
C LEU A 151 7.69 6.78 -1.19
N TYR A 152 6.74 5.91 -0.85
CA TYR A 152 6.04 5.12 -1.87
C TYR A 152 5.20 5.97 -2.81
N SER A 153 4.76 7.16 -2.37
CA SER A 153 4.08 8.12 -3.24
C SER A 153 5.02 8.76 -4.23
N PHE A 154 6.23 9.11 -3.80
CA PHE A 154 7.30 9.54 -4.70
C PHE A 154 7.62 8.43 -5.72
N LEU A 155 7.89 7.21 -5.27
CA LEU A 155 8.22 6.09 -6.16
C LEU A 155 7.09 5.82 -7.16
N LEU A 156 5.85 5.81 -6.70
CA LEU A 156 4.68 5.55 -7.52
C LEU A 156 4.44 6.68 -8.53
N PHE A 157 4.64 7.94 -8.11
CA PHE A 157 4.53 9.08 -9.02
C PHE A 157 5.55 8.98 -10.15
N ILE A 158 6.84 8.78 -9.81
CA ILE A 158 7.92 8.69 -10.80
C ILE A 158 7.74 7.47 -11.71
N THR A 159 7.24 6.35 -11.17
CA THR A 159 6.90 5.17 -11.97
C THR A 159 5.85 5.51 -13.03
N TYR A 160 4.74 6.13 -12.65
CA TYR A 160 3.69 6.50 -13.61
C TYR A 160 4.13 7.56 -14.61
N GLN A 161 4.87 8.58 -14.16
CA GLN A 161 5.47 9.56 -15.05
C GLN A 161 6.39 8.89 -16.09
N SER A 162 7.19 7.91 -15.66
CA SER A 162 8.06 7.14 -16.55
C SER A 162 7.27 6.25 -17.51
N LYS A 163 6.11 5.71 -17.08
CA LYS A 163 5.21 4.96 -17.97
C LYS A 163 4.62 5.86 -19.05
N PHE A 164 4.08 7.02 -18.69
CA PHE A 164 3.50 7.95 -19.66
C PHE A 164 4.54 8.48 -20.64
N ASN A 165 5.78 8.70 -20.18
CA ASN A 165 6.88 9.18 -21.02
C ASN A 165 7.70 8.06 -21.69
N LEU A 166 7.32 6.78 -21.53
CA LEU A 166 8.01 5.60 -22.08
C LEU A 166 9.50 5.48 -21.69
N HIS A 167 9.88 5.91 -20.48
CA HIS A 167 11.24 5.80 -19.95
C HIS A 167 11.49 4.46 -19.26
N ILE A 168 11.74 3.40 -20.04
CA ILE A 168 11.88 2.01 -19.57
C ILE A 168 12.94 1.86 -18.46
N GLN A 169 14.10 2.51 -18.58
CA GLN A 169 15.18 2.40 -17.59
C GLN A 169 14.74 2.92 -16.20
N ASN A 170 13.92 3.97 -16.16
CA ASN A 170 13.38 4.51 -14.91
C ASN A 170 12.36 3.57 -14.26
N LEU A 171 11.68 2.73 -15.05
CA LEU A 171 10.79 1.69 -14.52
C LEU A 171 11.58 0.59 -13.81
N GLU A 172 12.70 0.16 -14.38
CA GLU A 172 13.60 -0.80 -13.71
C GLU A 172 14.17 -0.22 -12.41
N TYR A 173 14.61 1.04 -12.41
CA TYR A 173 15.06 1.71 -11.20
C TYR A 173 13.97 1.84 -10.14
N SER A 174 12.75 2.19 -10.54
CA SER A 174 11.62 2.29 -9.62
C SER A 174 11.29 0.93 -8.98
N TYR A 175 11.36 -0.15 -9.77
CA TYR A 175 11.15 -1.50 -9.27
C TYR A 175 12.26 -1.93 -8.29
N LEU A 176 13.53 -1.64 -8.61
CA LEU A 176 14.65 -1.90 -7.70
C LEU A 176 14.49 -1.14 -6.38
N ALA A 177 14.05 0.12 -6.43
CA ALA A 177 13.77 0.89 -5.24
C ALA A 177 12.63 0.28 -4.40
N LEU A 178 11.54 -0.15 -5.04
CA LEU A 178 10.44 -0.87 -4.37
C LEU A 178 10.96 -2.11 -3.61
N LEU A 179 11.82 -2.90 -4.24
CA LEU A 179 12.42 -4.08 -3.60
C LEU A 179 13.29 -3.66 -2.41
N GLN A 180 14.19 -2.70 -2.60
CA GLN A 180 15.09 -2.23 -1.55
C GLN A 180 14.36 -1.74 -0.29
N TYR A 181 13.26 -0.99 -0.46
CA TYR A 181 12.47 -0.46 0.67
C TYR A 181 11.47 -1.46 1.26
N SER A 182 11.44 -2.68 0.76
CA SER A 182 10.50 -3.69 1.25
C SER A 182 10.75 -4.12 2.69
N SER A 183 12.02 -4.20 3.11
CA SER A 183 12.39 -4.47 4.50
C SER A 183 11.80 -3.41 5.42
N LEU A 184 11.95 -2.14 5.06
CA LEU A 184 11.44 -1.01 5.81
C LEU A 184 9.91 -1.05 6.00
N ILE A 185 9.13 -1.43 4.97
CA ILE A 185 7.68 -1.65 5.16
C ILE A 185 7.42 -2.80 6.12
N ILE A 186 8.13 -3.91 6.00
CA ILE A 186 7.89 -5.07 6.86
C ILE A 186 8.26 -4.76 8.31
N ASP A 187 9.36 -4.03 8.53
CA ASP A 187 9.81 -3.62 9.86
C ASP A 187 8.85 -2.60 10.49
N LEU A 188 8.31 -1.68 9.69
CA LEU A 188 7.35 -0.71 10.18
C LEU A 188 5.97 -1.34 10.35
N ILE A 189 5.38 -1.91 9.31
CA ILE A 189 3.95 -2.31 9.25
C ILE A 189 3.74 -3.79 9.66
N GLY A 190 4.81 -4.55 9.86
CA GLY A 190 4.74 -5.98 10.14
C GLY A 190 4.38 -6.80 8.90
N SER A 191 3.99 -8.06 9.11
CA SER A 191 3.73 -8.99 8.00
C SER A 191 2.51 -8.64 7.15
N THR A 192 1.62 -7.74 7.58
CA THR A 192 0.58 -7.15 6.71
C THR A 192 1.18 -6.21 5.66
N GLY A 193 2.35 -5.62 5.92
CA GLY A 193 3.12 -4.85 4.95
C GLY A 193 3.43 -5.62 3.66
N TYR A 194 3.49 -6.96 3.74
CA TYR A 194 3.58 -7.85 2.57
C TYR A 194 2.49 -7.55 1.53
N TYR A 195 1.24 -7.42 1.97
CA TYR A 195 0.11 -7.17 1.06
C TYR A 195 0.07 -5.73 0.55
N LEU A 196 0.65 -4.77 1.28
CA LEU A 196 0.85 -3.42 0.77
C LEU A 196 1.89 -3.39 -0.35
N ILE A 197 3.01 -4.07 -0.19
CA ILE A 197 4.03 -4.16 -1.24
C ILE A 197 3.48 -4.91 -2.44
N LYS A 198 2.78 -6.03 -2.24
CA LYS A 198 2.11 -6.75 -3.35
C LYS A 198 1.09 -5.88 -4.09
N LEU A 199 0.36 -5.02 -3.38
CA LEU A 199 -0.52 -4.04 -4.00
C LEU A 199 0.26 -3.03 -4.84
N ILE A 200 1.31 -2.42 -4.27
CA ILE A 200 2.18 -1.46 -4.97
C ILE A 200 2.84 -2.10 -6.18
N GLU A 201 3.30 -3.36 -6.08
CA GLU A 201 3.91 -4.15 -7.15
C GLU A 201 3.00 -4.24 -8.39
N LEU A 202 1.67 -4.31 -8.21
CA LEU A 202 0.72 -4.28 -9.36
C LEU A 202 0.83 -2.99 -10.18
N HIS A 203 1.20 -1.88 -9.56
CA HIS A 203 1.39 -0.59 -10.22
C HIS A 203 2.80 -0.43 -10.82
N PHE A 204 3.77 -1.24 -10.38
CA PHE A 204 5.17 -1.21 -10.80
C PHE A 204 5.51 -2.28 -11.83
N GLN A 205 4.50 -2.84 -12.52
CA GLN A 205 4.68 -3.89 -13.53
C GLN A 205 5.87 -3.61 -14.44
N LEU A 206 6.83 -4.54 -14.39
CA LEU A 206 7.99 -4.57 -15.26
C LEU A 206 7.54 -4.85 -16.69
N GLU A 207 8.22 -4.21 -17.65
CA GLU A 207 8.04 -4.54 -19.06
C GLU A 207 8.39 -6.02 -19.29
N PRO A 208 7.64 -6.76 -20.15
CA PRO A 208 7.90 -8.16 -20.43
C PRO A 208 9.36 -8.45 -20.82
N ASN A 209 9.98 -7.49 -21.53
CA ASN A 209 11.35 -7.60 -22.03
C ASN A 209 12.43 -7.09 -21.07
N SER A 210 12.06 -6.53 -19.91
CA SER A 210 13.00 -6.02 -18.90
C SER A 210 13.97 -7.11 -18.43
N ARG A 211 15.18 -6.71 -18.04
CA ARG A 211 16.19 -7.64 -17.55
C ARG A 211 15.73 -8.32 -16.26
N LEU A 212 15.07 -7.55 -15.39
CA LEU A 212 14.56 -8.03 -14.10
C LEU A 212 13.48 -9.09 -14.27
N ASN A 213 12.56 -8.93 -15.22
CA ASN A 213 11.54 -9.93 -15.50
C ASN A 213 12.16 -11.25 -16.02
N LYS A 214 13.18 -11.17 -16.89
CA LYS A 214 13.93 -12.36 -17.36
C LYS A 214 14.64 -13.11 -16.24
N MET A 215 15.06 -12.41 -15.18
CA MET A 215 15.68 -13.00 -14.00
C MET A 215 14.67 -13.60 -13.02
N GLY A 216 13.36 -13.47 -13.28
CA GLY A 216 12.32 -13.86 -12.34
C GLY A 216 12.38 -13.06 -11.04
N ALA A 217 12.88 -11.81 -11.11
CA ALA A 217 12.93 -10.92 -9.97
C ALA A 217 11.51 -10.47 -9.64
N ASP A 218 10.88 -11.17 -8.70
CA ASP A 218 9.62 -10.75 -8.08
C ASP A 218 9.84 -10.43 -6.59
N PHE A 219 8.81 -9.85 -5.98
CA PHE A 219 8.89 -9.50 -4.56
C PHE A 219 9.15 -10.72 -3.64
N ASP A 220 8.60 -11.90 -3.94
CA ASP A 220 8.80 -13.09 -3.10
C ASP A 220 10.23 -13.63 -3.22
N PHE A 221 10.81 -13.57 -4.42
CA PHE A 221 12.22 -13.87 -4.68
C PHE A 221 13.11 -12.93 -3.88
N HIS A 222 12.85 -11.61 -3.92
CA HIS A 222 13.61 -10.63 -3.16
C HIS A 222 13.55 -10.90 -1.64
N LEU A 223 12.35 -11.12 -1.08
CA LEU A 223 12.21 -11.43 0.35
C LEU A 223 12.99 -12.67 0.78
N LYS A 224 13.15 -13.66 -0.10
CA LYS A 224 13.98 -14.84 0.18
C LYS A 224 15.45 -14.48 0.25
N GLN A 225 15.94 -13.61 -0.65
CA GLN A 225 17.33 -13.16 -0.65
C GLN A 225 17.70 -12.41 0.64
N ILE A 226 16.79 -11.60 1.16
CA ILE A 226 17.01 -10.83 2.40
C ILE A 226 16.54 -11.56 3.67
N ASN A 227 16.23 -12.86 3.59
CA ASN A 227 15.77 -13.69 4.71
C ASN A 227 14.48 -13.23 5.43
N LEU A 228 13.71 -12.30 4.87
CA LEU A 228 12.43 -11.85 5.43
C LEU A 228 11.25 -12.74 5.05
N TYR A 229 11.38 -13.54 3.99
CA TYR A 229 10.29 -14.40 3.52
C TYR A 229 9.81 -15.37 4.61
N ASN A 230 10.74 -15.99 5.34
CA ASN A 230 10.40 -16.94 6.40
C ASN A 230 9.67 -16.27 7.57
N ILE A 231 10.00 -15.02 7.89
CA ILE A 231 9.33 -14.24 8.94
C ILE A 231 7.87 -14.01 8.55
N VAL A 232 7.64 -13.55 7.31
CA VAL A 232 6.28 -13.36 6.77
C VAL A 232 5.50 -14.68 6.75
N GLN A 233 6.10 -15.77 6.27
CA GLN A 233 5.44 -17.07 6.23
C GLN A 233 5.12 -17.63 7.62
N ASN A 234 5.99 -17.41 8.60
CA ASN A 234 5.72 -17.81 9.97
C ASN A 234 4.55 -17.01 10.55
N ALA A 235 4.51 -15.69 10.36
CA ALA A 235 3.35 -14.88 10.75
C ALA A 235 2.05 -15.38 10.10
N PHE A 236 2.13 -15.78 8.82
CA PHE A 236 0.99 -16.34 8.10
C PHE A 236 0.52 -17.66 8.71
N LYS A 237 1.44 -18.55 9.10
CA LYS A 237 1.11 -19.81 9.78
C LYS A 237 0.57 -19.60 11.19
N THR A 238 1.05 -18.59 11.91
CA THR A 238 0.60 -18.29 13.27
C THR A 238 -0.80 -17.66 13.28
N ASN A 239 -1.19 -16.97 12.21
CA ASN A 239 -2.53 -16.38 12.07
C ASN A 239 -3.16 -16.67 10.68
N PRO A 240 -3.39 -17.94 10.34
CA PRO A 240 -3.71 -18.35 8.96
C PRO A 240 -5.06 -17.80 8.52
N GLN A 241 -5.98 -17.66 9.45
CA GLN A 241 -7.33 -17.19 9.16
C GLN A 241 -7.35 -15.74 8.66
N ARG A 242 -6.49 -14.89 9.24
CA ARG A 242 -6.32 -13.48 8.86
C ARG A 242 -5.70 -13.35 7.47
N TYR A 243 -4.57 -14.00 7.26
CA TYR A 243 -3.81 -13.84 6.03
C TYR A 243 -4.44 -14.58 4.84
N THR A 244 -5.22 -15.64 5.08
CA THR A 244 -6.04 -16.27 4.03
C THR A 244 -7.11 -15.30 3.52
N LEU A 245 -7.74 -14.52 4.42
CA LEU A 245 -8.74 -13.55 4.02
C LEU A 245 -8.11 -12.45 3.15
N LEU A 246 -7.00 -11.86 3.61
CA LEU A 246 -6.24 -10.87 2.83
C LEU A 246 -5.80 -11.42 1.48
N LYS A 247 -5.30 -12.66 1.44
CA LYS A 247 -4.91 -13.34 0.21
C LYS A 247 -6.07 -13.40 -0.78
N ASN A 248 -7.24 -13.86 -0.35
CA ASN A 248 -8.39 -14.02 -1.22
C ASN A 248 -8.84 -12.68 -1.81
N TYR A 249 -8.96 -11.64 -0.98
CA TYR A 249 -9.32 -10.31 -1.49
C TYR A 249 -8.25 -9.71 -2.40
N PHE A 250 -6.97 -9.95 -2.10
CA PHE A 250 -5.87 -9.53 -2.97
C PHE A 250 -5.93 -10.25 -4.32
N ASP A 251 -6.13 -11.57 -4.32
CA ASP A 251 -6.24 -12.37 -5.53
C ASP A 251 -7.41 -11.89 -6.41
N ASP A 252 -8.57 -11.60 -5.80
CA ASP A 252 -9.72 -11.02 -6.51
C ASP A 252 -9.38 -9.67 -7.15
N PHE A 253 -8.82 -8.74 -6.37
CA PHE A 253 -8.42 -7.42 -6.87
C PHE A 253 -7.37 -7.52 -7.98
N ARG A 254 -6.35 -8.37 -7.80
CA ARG A 254 -5.29 -8.62 -8.79
C ARG A 254 -5.88 -9.17 -10.09
N ASN A 255 -6.84 -10.09 -9.99
CA ASN A 255 -7.50 -10.65 -11.17
C ASN A 255 -8.31 -9.57 -11.91
N GLU A 256 -9.00 -8.68 -11.20
CA GLU A 256 -9.68 -7.52 -11.80
C GLU A 256 -8.68 -6.57 -12.47
N PHE A 257 -7.56 -6.30 -11.81
CA PHE A 257 -6.46 -5.48 -12.32
C PHE A 257 -5.95 -6.03 -13.66
N TYR A 258 -5.57 -7.31 -13.72
CA TYR A 258 -5.04 -7.92 -14.95
C TYR A 258 -6.08 -8.03 -16.06
N LYS A 259 -7.34 -8.34 -15.74
CA LYS A 259 -8.42 -8.34 -16.75
C LYS A 259 -8.57 -6.98 -17.43
N TYR A 260 -8.43 -5.90 -16.66
CA TYR A 260 -8.50 -4.55 -17.22
C TYR A 260 -7.27 -4.24 -18.11
N GLN A 261 -6.07 -4.60 -17.65
CA GLN A 261 -4.83 -4.40 -18.43
C GLN A 261 -4.86 -5.15 -19.77
N LEU A 262 -5.31 -6.42 -19.78
CA LEU A 262 -5.48 -7.19 -21.02
C LEU A 262 -6.51 -6.57 -21.97
N LYS A 263 -7.57 -5.97 -21.42
CA LYS A 263 -8.58 -5.27 -22.22
C LYS A 263 -8.00 -4.03 -22.89
N LEU A 264 -7.14 -3.27 -22.22
CA LEU A 264 -6.46 -2.12 -22.82
C LEU A 264 -5.52 -2.52 -23.94
N ALA A 265 -4.65 -3.50 -23.69
CA ALA A 265 -3.71 -4.01 -24.69
C ALA A 265 -4.43 -4.50 -25.96
N SER A 266 -5.55 -5.21 -25.80
CA SER A 266 -6.33 -5.67 -26.96
C SER A 266 -7.03 -4.54 -27.74
N ILE A 267 -7.38 -3.44 -27.07
CA ILE A 267 -7.91 -2.23 -27.73
C ILE A 267 -6.80 -1.51 -28.48
N GLU A 268 -5.62 -1.34 -27.88
CA GLU A 268 -4.45 -0.74 -28.52
C GLU A 268 -4.01 -1.54 -29.75
N ASP A 269 -3.92 -2.88 -29.64
CA ASP A 269 -3.61 -3.76 -30.77
C ASP A 269 -4.64 -3.64 -31.91
N PHE A 270 -5.92 -3.47 -31.58
CA PHE A 270 -6.98 -3.27 -32.57
C PHE A 270 -6.80 -1.96 -33.32
N TYR A 271 -6.47 -0.87 -32.64
CA TYR A 271 -6.24 0.42 -33.30
C TYR A 271 -4.96 0.42 -34.14
N THR A 272 -3.87 -0.15 -33.65
CA THR A 272 -2.59 -0.23 -34.38
C THR A 272 -2.71 -1.05 -35.67
N LYS A 273 -3.40 -2.20 -35.63
CA LYS A 273 -3.65 -3.03 -36.83
C LYS A 273 -4.55 -2.36 -37.87
N ASN A 274 -5.42 -1.46 -37.44
CA ASN A 274 -6.31 -0.72 -38.34
C ASN A 274 -5.66 0.56 -38.89
N SER A 275 -4.72 1.18 -38.16
CA SER A 275 -3.93 2.29 -38.68
C SER A 275 -2.87 1.88 -39.71
N GLU A 276 -2.37 0.64 -39.66
CA GLU A 276 -1.44 0.09 -40.67
C GLU A 276 -2.13 -0.34 -41.98
N LYS A 277 -3.47 -0.28 -42.04
CA LYS A 277 -4.29 -0.65 -43.20
C LYS A 277 -4.89 0.53 -43.97
N ILE A 278 -4.49 1.76 -43.62
CA ILE A 278 -4.86 3.01 -44.30
C ILE A 278 -3.62 3.55 -45.01
#